data_AF-A0A101NU63-F1
#
_entry.id   AF-A0A101NU63-F1
#
_cell.length_a   1.000
_cell.length_b   1.000
_cell.length_c   1.000
_cell.angle_alpha   90.00
_cell.angle_beta   90.00
_cell.angle_gamma   90.00
#
_symmetry.space_group_name_H-M   'P 1'
#
loop_
_entity.id
_entity.type
_entity.pdbx_description
1 polymer ?
#
loop_
_entity_poly.entity_id
_entity_poly.type
_entity_poly.pdbx_seq_one_letter_code
_entity_poly.pdbx_strand_id
1 'polypeptide(L)'
;MRCVVDPELARVRITRRAAEMPWRAVHADAVLLHRIAEGKQPIESWVPVSLGVPCLVVDTAQGSKPPLDRVVEFAMLRRSPAGGPGSVG
;
A
#
# COMPACT_ATOMS: atom_id res chain seq x y z
N MET A 1 -1.06 3.01 -7.63
CA MET A 1 -1.46 3.58 -6.32
C MET A 1 -0.77 2.79 -5.23
N ARG A 2 -0.32 3.46 -4.17
CA ARG A 2 0.40 2.85 -3.05
C ARG A 2 -0.17 3.37 -1.74
N CYS A 3 -0.63 2.46 -0.89
CA CYS A 3 -1.05 2.81 0.46
C CYS A 3 0.17 2.88 1.38
N VAL A 4 0.19 3.89 2.25
CA VAL A 4 1.18 4.03 3.32
C VAL A 4 0.44 4.17 4.66
N VAL A 5 1.14 3.82 5.72
CA VAL A 5 0.72 4.01 7.10
C VAL A 5 1.98 3.92 7.96
N ASP A 6 1.94 4.54 9.13
CA ASP A 6 2.97 4.34 10.15
C ASP A 6 3.22 2.84 10.43
N PRO A 7 4.49 2.37 10.47
CA PRO A 7 4.82 0.96 10.68
C PRO A 7 4.24 0.38 11.98
N GLU A 8 4.25 1.16 13.07
CA GLU A 8 3.74 0.69 14.34
C GLU A 8 2.21 0.55 14.29
N LEU A 9 1.52 1.50 13.65
CA LEU A 9 0.09 1.38 13.38
C LEU A 9 -0.24 0.19 12.47
N ALA A 10 0.61 -0.13 11.47
CA ALA A 10 0.45 -1.35 10.67
C ALA A 10 0.58 -2.61 11.54
N ARG A 11 1.58 -2.68 12.42
CA ARG A 11 1.79 -3.81 13.35
C ARG A 11 0.56 -4.02 14.23
N VAL A 12 0.04 -2.96 14.84
CA VAL A 12 -1.18 -3.00 15.67
C VAL A 12 -2.36 -3.54 14.87
N ARG A 13 -2.56 -3.07 13.62
CA ARG A 13 -3.65 -3.55 12.76
C ARG A 13 -3.50 -5.03 12.37
N ILE A 14 -2.28 -5.51 12.12
CA ILE A 14 -2.02 -6.93 11.82
C ILE A 14 -2.34 -7.79 13.04
N THR A 15 -1.81 -7.44 14.21
CA THR A 15 -2.08 -8.14 15.48
C THR A 15 -3.57 -8.22 15.76
N ARG A 16 -4.28 -7.10 15.64
CA ARG A 16 -5.72 -7.05 15.88
C ARG A 16 -6.50 -7.97 14.93
N ARG A 17 -6.19 -7.94 13.62
CA ARG A 17 -6.85 -8.82 12.64
C ARG A 17 -6.55 -10.29 12.89
N ALA A 18 -5.32 -10.63 13.27
CA ALA A 18 -4.95 -12.01 13.59
C ALA A 18 -5.74 -12.55 14.80
N ALA A 19 -6.05 -11.69 15.78
CA ALA A 19 -6.83 -12.04 16.95
C ALA A 19 -8.36 -12.08 16.69
N GLU A 20 -8.89 -11.12 15.93
CA GLU A 20 -10.34 -10.92 15.77
C GLU A 20 -10.97 -11.72 14.62
N MET A 21 -10.18 -12.21 13.67
CA MET A 21 -10.68 -12.81 12.43
C MET A 21 -10.22 -14.27 12.30
N PRO A 22 -11.05 -15.27 12.67
CA PRO A 22 -10.64 -16.68 12.67
C PRO A 22 -10.15 -17.20 11.31
N TRP A 23 -10.73 -16.71 10.21
CA TRP A 23 -10.28 -17.07 8.86
C TRP A 23 -8.87 -16.59 8.53
N ARG A 24 -8.30 -15.65 9.31
CA ARG A 24 -6.92 -15.21 9.13
C ARG A 24 -5.89 -16.27 9.54
N ALA A 25 -6.30 -17.34 10.24
CA ALA A 25 -5.43 -18.45 10.62
C ALA A 25 -4.78 -19.17 9.42
N VAL A 26 -5.37 -19.09 8.22
CA VAL A 26 -4.77 -19.64 6.98
C VAL A 26 -3.62 -18.78 6.45
N HIS A 27 -3.45 -17.56 6.96
CA HIS A 27 -2.34 -16.68 6.64
C HIS A 27 -1.23 -16.79 7.70
N ALA A 28 0.02 -16.57 7.27
CA ALA A 28 1.19 -16.64 8.13
C ALA A 28 1.37 -15.41 9.04
N ASP A 29 0.29 -14.81 9.55
CA ASP A 29 0.36 -13.58 10.36
C ASP A 29 1.17 -13.78 11.64
N ALA A 30 1.01 -14.93 12.31
CA ALA A 30 1.75 -15.25 13.52
C ALA A 30 3.26 -15.33 13.25
N VAL A 31 3.65 -15.97 12.15
CA VAL A 31 5.06 -16.07 11.73
C VAL A 31 5.62 -14.69 11.38
N LEU A 32 4.85 -13.86 10.66
CA LEU A 32 5.23 -12.50 10.33
C LEU A 32 5.44 -11.65 11.59
N LEU A 33 4.49 -11.67 12.53
CA LEU A 33 4.58 -10.91 13.79
C LEU A 33 5.78 -11.35 14.64
N HIS A 34 6.10 -12.65 14.67
CA HIS A 34 7.29 -13.15 15.34
C HIS A 34 8.57 -12.59 14.70
N ARG A 35 8.68 -12.63 13.37
CA ARG A 35 9.84 -12.07 12.65
C ARG A 35 9.98 -10.54 12.81
N ILE A 36 8.86 -9.82 12.90
CA ILE A 36 8.86 -8.39 13.21
C ILE A 36 9.43 -8.16 14.63
N ALA A 37 8.96 -8.92 15.63
CA ALA A 37 9.42 -8.80 17.01
C ALA A 37 10.92 -9.13 17.18
N GLU A 38 11.43 -10.06 16.39
CA GLU A 38 12.87 -10.41 16.35
C GLU A 38 13.71 -9.44 15.50
N GLY A 39 13.11 -8.44 14.85
CA GLY A 39 13.80 -7.53 13.94
C GLY A 39 14.27 -8.17 12.62
N LYS A 40 13.87 -9.41 12.33
CA LYS A 40 14.25 -10.13 11.11
C LYS A 40 13.48 -9.68 9.87
N GLN A 41 12.28 -9.13 10.06
CA GLN A 41 11.43 -8.63 8.98
C GLN A 41 10.64 -7.40 9.44
N PRO A 42 11.31 -6.25 9.66
CA PRO A 42 10.63 -5.02 10.06
C PRO A 42 9.63 -4.57 8.99
N ILE A 43 8.55 -3.88 9.38
CA ILE A 43 7.49 -3.48 8.42
C ILE A 43 8.04 -2.51 7.36
N GLU A 44 8.94 -1.63 7.78
CA GLU A 44 9.66 -0.68 6.93
C GLU A 44 10.60 -1.33 5.91
N SER A 45 10.90 -2.63 6.02
CA SER A 45 11.69 -3.36 5.01
C SER A 45 10.92 -3.62 3.71
N TRP A 46 9.61 -3.35 3.68
CA TRP A 46 8.80 -3.53 2.48
C TRP A 46 9.22 -2.57 1.36
N VAL A 47 9.54 -3.12 0.19
CA VAL A 47 9.89 -2.35 -1.01
C VAL A 47 8.71 -2.33 -1.98
N PRO A 48 8.23 -1.15 -2.40
CA PRO A 48 7.15 -1.03 -3.37
C PRO A 48 7.59 -1.49 -4.77
N VAL A 49 6.68 -2.12 -5.50
CA VAL A 49 6.85 -2.30 -6.96
C VAL A 49 6.89 -0.92 -7.62
N SER A 50 7.93 -0.68 -8.43
CA SER A 50 8.09 0.55 -9.20
C SER A 50 7.82 0.28 -10.67
N LEU A 51 6.91 1.05 -11.26
CA LEU A 51 6.53 1.00 -12.67
C LEU A 51 6.64 2.42 -13.23
N GLY A 52 6.97 2.57 -14.51
CA GLY A 52 7.02 3.86 -15.21
C GLY A 52 5.63 4.47 -15.49
N VAL A 53 4.72 4.41 -14.52
CA VAL A 53 3.33 4.89 -14.62
C VAL A 53 3.02 5.77 -13.41
N PRO A 54 2.03 6.68 -13.52
CA PRO A 54 1.63 7.50 -12.38
C PRO A 54 1.28 6.67 -11.15
N CYS A 55 1.70 7.14 -9.96
CA CYS A 55 1.40 6.49 -8.70
C CYS A 55 0.91 7.49 -7.66
N LEU A 56 -0.36 7.39 -7.28
CA LEU A 56 -0.91 8.10 -6.12
C LEU A 56 -0.48 7.40 -4.83
N VAL A 57 0.09 8.17 -3.90
CA VAL A 57 0.35 7.72 -2.52
C VAL A 57 -0.87 8.05 -1.67
N VAL A 58 -1.38 7.06 -0.94
CA VAL A 58 -2.57 7.18 -0.09
C VAL A 58 -2.19 6.83 1.34
N ASP A 59 -2.16 7.80 2.23
CA ASP A 59 -2.03 7.57 3.67
C ASP A 59 -3.35 7.03 4.22
N THR A 60 -3.29 5.92 4.95
CA THR A 60 -4.43 5.21 5.52
C THR A 60 -4.46 5.22 7.05
N ALA A 61 -3.65 6.08 7.70
CA ALA A 61 -3.56 6.16 9.15
C ALA A 61 -4.91 6.53 9.80
N GLN A 62 -5.60 7.53 9.26
CA GLN A 62 -6.90 8.03 9.76
C GLN A 62 -7.87 8.27 8.59
N GLY A 63 -8.46 7.19 8.08
CA GLY A 63 -9.15 7.22 6.78
C GLY A 63 -8.17 7.37 5.62
N SER A 64 -8.67 7.56 4.39
CA SER A 64 -7.82 7.78 3.22
C SER A 64 -7.44 9.25 3.07
N LYS A 65 -6.15 9.54 2.92
CA LYS A 65 -5.62 10.84 2.51
C LYS A 65 -4.75 10.64 1.27
N PRO A 66 -5.15 11.14 0.09
CA PRO A 66 -6.33 11.97 -0.16
C PRO A 66 -7.66 11.21 0.04
N PRO A 67 -8.80 11.93 0.18
CA PRO A 67 -10.11 11.31 0.38
C PRO A 67 -10.49 10.38 -0.78
N LEU A 68 -11.43 9.46 -0.52
CA LEU A 68 -11.71 8.34 -1.40
C LEU A 68 -12.19 8.78 -2.81
N ASP A 69 -12.92 9.88 -2.90
CA ASP A 69 -13.31 10.52 -4.16
C ASP A 69 -12.10 10.85 -5.05
N ARG A 70 -11.05 11.46 -4.47
CA ARG A 70 -9.80 11.75 -5.19
C ARG A 70 -9.02 10.49 -5.58
N VAL A 71 -9.08 9.47 -4.74
CA VAL A 71 -8.51 8.14 -5.04
C VAL A 71 -9.20 7.52 -6.26
N VAL A 72 -10.53 7.65 -6.35
CA VAL A 72 -11.34 7.19 -7.49
C VAL A 72 -11.05 8.00 -8.75
N GLU A 73 -11.01 9.34 -8.65
CA GLU A 73 -10.64 10.20 -9.77
C GLU A 73 -9.28 9.81 -10.37
N PHE A 74 -8.27 9.59 -9.51
CA PHE A 74 -6.96 9.13 -9.95
C PHE A 74 -7.03 7.79 -10.69
N ALA A 75 -7.82 6.84 -10.18
CA ALA A 75 -8.00 5.54 -10.83
C ALA A 75 -8.69 5.63 -12.20
N MET A 76 -9.51 6.67 -12.43
CA MET A 76 -10.19 6.90 -13.70
C MET A 76 -9.35 7.69 -14.71
N LEU A 77 -8.18 8.22 -14.30
CA LEU A 77 -7.27 8.88 -15.23
C LEU A 77 -6.81 7.89 -16.30
N ARG A 78 -7.23 8.15 -17.54
CA ARG A 78 -6.65 7.47 -18.69
C ARG A 78 -5.20 7.90 -18.81
N ARG A 79 -4.30 6.96 -19.06
CA ARG A 79 -2.96 7.31 -19.55
C ARG A 79 -3.15 8.09 -20.84
N SER A 80 -2.69 9.34 -20.87
CA SER A 80 -2.40 9.97 -22.14
C SER A 80 -1.44 9.06 -22.89
N PRO A 81 -1.65 8.79 -24.20
CA PRO A 81 -0.61 8.16 -24.98
C PRO A 81 0.65 8.99 -24.79
N ALA A 82 1.76 8.32 -24.48
CA ALA A 82 3.07 8.97 -24.43
C ALA A 82 3.19 9.80 -25.70
N GLY A 83 3.46 11.10 -25.56
CA GLY A 83 3.48 12.04 -26.68
C GLY A 83 4.17 11.39 -27.88
N GLY A 84 3.40 11.18 -28.94
CA GLY A 84 3.96 10.73 -30.21
C GLY A 84 5.08 11.69 -30.60
N PRO A 85 6.12 11.22 -31.31
CA PRO A 85 7.16 12.11 -31.80
C PRO A 85 6.47 13.25 -32.55
N GLY A 86 6.70 14.48 -32.10
CA GLY A 86 6.11 15.67 -32.71
C GLY A 86 6.33 15.59 -34.21
N SER A 87 5.28 15.81 -34.99
CA SER A 87 5.41 16.00 -36.42
C SER A 87 6.27 17.25 -36.64
N VAL A 88 7.53 17.03 -36.98
CA VAL A 88 8.30 17.99 -37.76
C VAL A 88 7.87 17.81 -39.21
N GLY A 89 7.29 18.85 -39.80
CA GLY A 89 6.87 18.90 -41.19
C GLY A 89 5.52 19.56 -41.37
#